data_AF-A0A9J7LUP2-F1
#
_entry.id   AF-A0A9J7LUP2-F1
#
_cell.length_a   1.000
_cell.length_b   1.000
_cell.length_c   1.000
_cell.angle_alpha   90.00
_cell.angle_beta   90.00
_cell.angle_gamma   90.00
#
_symmetry.space_group_name_H-M   'P 1'
#
loop_
_entity.id
_entity.type
_entity.pdbx_description
1 polymer ?
#
loop_
_entity_poly.entity_id
_entity_poly.type
_entity_poly.pdbx_seq_one_letter_code
_entity_poly.pdbx_strand_id
1 'polypeptide(L)'
;METIQDVVCAASHLQISSALALCETFLRDEISLDNCLYIMNLCTTFGLKQLAKEATDFIAKIFQDLVQKKSDQILDLTWEEFLPILQNNKLNASELQIFQTIVQWVEHDREVRVYEAKYLLEAVRFPLMTWEELHSEVLTTKFVLRDKTAHARVSAGFSYHSTPLMHHLCQSPDSQVRADTESLVIMGGWMDEGRTAEVLFLNDSLEVPGWARLANMPVARAWHTVVMMDNFVYVLGGFAKGVLCASGLRYDPRFNTWMSIADMWEKRYEFPGVAWDGKILALGGSGLGKDTAEVESYTPDEDRWNTGTPLPRATHGHAAVVFHNKIYISEFTAAITKPNVIRTNNCDITCTRVPVTESPFVDSRTMQLVTQRERATPKDGSSTLEMPITGRWI
;
A
#
# COMPACT_ATOMS: atom_id res chain seq x y z
N MET A 1 -29.01 -7.78 -26.68
CA MET A 1 -28.12 -6.60 -26.62
C MET A 1 -28.50 -5.55 -27.66
N GLU A 2 -28.85 -5.90 -28.90
CA GLU A 2 -29.27 -4.90 -29.90
C GLU A 2 -30.42 -3.99 -29.43
N THR A 3 -31.41 -4.57 -28.74
CA THR A 3 -32.55 -3.80 -28.21
C THR A 3 -32.20 -2.81 -27.09
N ILE A 4 -31.16 -3.06 -26.29
CA ILE A 4 -30.84 -2.16 -25.16
C ILE A 4 -30.11 -0.90 -25.65
N GLN A 5 -29.29 -1.02 -26.70
CA GLN A 5 -28.61 0.14 -27.29
C GLN A 5 -29.59 1.13 -27.88
N ASP A 6 -30.61 0.65 -28.60
CA ASP A 6 -31.66 1.50 -29.15
C ASP A 6 -32.46 2.20 -28.05
N VAL A 7 -32.76 1.49 -26.95
CA VAL A 7 -33.47 2.04 -25.80
C VAL A 7 -32.62 3.07 -25.06
N VAL A 8 -31.33 2.81 -24.82
CA VAL A 8 -30.41 3.78 -24.20
C VAL A 8 -30.25 5.02 -25.09
N CYS A 9 -30.12 4.82 -26.40
CA CYS A 9 -30.04 5.91 -27.38
C CYS A 9 -31.30 6.80 -27.33
N ALA A 10 -32.48 6.19 -27.42
CA ALA A 10 -33.75 6.90 -27.35
C ALA A 10 -33.94 7.61 -25.99
N ALA A 11 -33.64 6.93 -24.88
CA ALA A 11 -33.77 7.50 -23.54
C ALA A 11 -32.79 8.67 -23.32
N SER A 12 -31.56 8.56 -23.81
CA SER A 12 -30.57 9.64 -23.77
C SER A 12 -30.98 10.82 -24.64
N HIS A 13 -31.48 10.57 -25.85
CA HIS A 13 -31.90 11.61 -26.78
C HIS A 13 -33.15 12.37 -26.28
N LEU A 14 -34.11 11.63 -25.71
CA LEU A 14 -35.35 12.19 -25.16
C LEU A 14 -35.20 12.69 -23.70
N GLN A 15 -33.99 12.58 -23.12
CA GLN A 15 -33.67 12.99 -21.75
C GLN A 15 -34.58 12.35 -20.68
N ILE A 16 -34.96 11.08 -20.89
CA ILE A 16 -35.83 10.34 -19.96
C ILE A 16 -34.94 9.69 -18.88
N SER A 17 -34.69 10.43 -17.81
CA SER A 17 -33.80 10.00 -16.71
C SER A 17 -34.23 8.70 -16.01
N SER A 18 -35.53 8.45 -15.89
CA SER A 18 -36.06 7.21 -15.30
C SER A 18 -35.78 5.97 -16.15
N ALA A 19 -35.86 6.10 -17.48
CA ALA A 19 -35.53 5.02 -18.40
C ALA A 19 -34.02 4.76 -18.41
N LEU A 20 -33.20 5.81 -18.36
CA LEU A 20 -31.74 5.68 -18.24
C LEU A 20 -31.35 4.96 -16.94
N ALA A 21 -31.95 5.28 -15.79
CA ALA A 21 -31.68 4.60 -14.53
C ALA A 21 -32.02 3.10 -14.55
N LEU A 22 -33.11 2.72 -15.24
CA LEU A 22 -33.47 1.31 -15.45
C LEU A 22 -32.46 0.61 -16.37
N CYS A 23 -32.03 1.28 -17.45
CA CYS A 23 -31.02 0.74 -18.35
C CYS A 23 -29.68 0.57 -17.62
N GLU A 24 -29.28 1.52 -16.78
CA GLU A 24 -28.06 1.42 -15.97
C GLU A 24 -28.11 0.22 -15.02
N THR A 25 -29.25 0.00 -14.36
CA THR A 25 -29.43 -1.14 -13.46
C THR A 25 -29.34 -2.46 -14.21
N PHE A 26 -30.04 -2.58 -15.34
CA PHE A 26 -29.98 -3.76 -16.19
C PHE A 26 -28.57 -4.03 -16.72
N LEU A 27 -27.88 -3.01 -17.22
CA LEU A 27 -26.52 -3.15 -17.75
C LEU A 27 -25.53 -3.53 -16.65
N ARG A 28 -25.71 -3.05 -15.42
CA ARG A 28 -24.87 -3.42 -14.27
C ARG A 28 -25.01 -4.90 -13.91
N ASP A 29 -26.23 -5.42 -13.90
CA ASP A 29 -26.50 -6.82 -13.52
C ASP A 29 -26.02 -7.82 -14.58
N GLU A 30 -25.98 -7.40 -15.85
CA GLU A 30 -25.60 -8.24 -16.98
C GLU A 30 -24.09 -8.19 -17.31
N ILE A 31 -23.27 -7.42 -16.58
CA ILE A 31 -21.82 -7.35 -16.87
C ILE A 31 -21.18 -8.74 -16.75
N SER A 32 -20.61 -9.21 -17.86
CA SER A 32 -19.99 -10.53 -18.00
C SER A 32 -18.75 -10.46 -18.89
N LEU A 33 -17.98 -11.55 -18.92
CA LEU A 33 -16.79 -11.69 -19.77
C LEU A 33 -17.12 -11.44 -21.25
N ASP A 34 -18.34 -11.75 -21.68
CA ASP A 34 -18.72 -11.67 -23.09
C ASP A 34 -19.14 -10.29 -23.57
N ASN A 35 -19.63 -9.45 -22.67
CA ASN A 35 -20.25 -8.17 -23.01
C ASN A 35 -19.58 -6.96 -22.36
N CYS A 36 -18.60 -7.14 -21.47
CA CYS A 36 -17.98 -6.06 -20.71
C CYS A 36 -17.41 -4.93 -21.59
N LEU A 37 -16.68 -5.24 -22.66
CA LEU A 37 -16.13 -4.25 -23.59
C LEU A 37 -17.24 -3.48 -24.33
N TYR A 38 -18.28 -4.18 -24.77
CA TYR A 38 -19.44 -3.57 -25.40
C TYR A 38 -20.18 -2.63 -24.44
N ILE A 39 -20.42 -3.06 -23.20
CA ILE A 39 -21.06 -2.25 -22.17
C ILE A 39 -20.22 -1.01 -21.84
N MET A 40 -18.89 -1.16 -21.73
CA MET A 40 -17.98 -0.04 -21.49
C MET A 40 -18.07 1.01 -22.61
N ASN A 41 -18.02 0.57 -23.87
CA ASN A 41 -18.12 1.46 -25.03
C ASN A 41 -19.49 2.14 -25.12
N LEU A 42 -20.56 1.39 -24.85
CA LEU A 42 -21.91 1.92 -24.75
C LEU A 42 -22.02 3.02 -23.68
N CYS A 43 -21.50 2.76 -22.48
CA CYS A 43 -21.54 3.71 -21.37
C CYS A 43 -20.73 4.97 -21.68
N THR A 44 -19.58 4.82 -22.30
CA THR A 44 -18.73 5.96 -22.71
C THR A 44 -19.42 6.80 -23.77
N THR A 45 -20.04 6.17 -24.77
CA THR A 45 -20.75 6.83 -25.86
C THR A 45 -21.94 7.66 -25.35
N PHE A 46 -22.71 7.13 -24.40
CA PHE A 46 -23.89 7.80 -23.86
C PHE A 46 -23.64 8.61 -22.58
N GLY A 47 -22.37 8.75 -22.15
CA GLY A 47 -21.99 9.57 -21.00
C GLY A 47 -22.42 9.02 -19.63
N LEU A 48 -22.65 7.71 -19.52
CA LEU A 48 -23.01 7.01 -18.28
C LEU A 48 -21.77 6.78 -17.40
N LYS A 49 -21.24 7.87 -16.81
CA LYS A 49 -19.91 7.88 -16.16
C LYS A 49 -19.75 6.86 -15.02
N GLN A 50 -20.77 6.71 -14.18
CA GLN A 50 -20.70 5.80 -13.03
C GLN A 50 -20.65 4.34 -13.47
N LEU A 51 -21.52 3.96 -14.41
CA LEU A 51 -21.54 2.61 -14.96
C LEU A 51 -20.30 2.32 -15.82
N ALA A 52 -19.78 3.32 -16.55
CA ALA A 52 -18.52 3.18 -17.28
C ALA A 52 -17.35 2.85 -16.33
N LYS A 53 -17.30 3.49 -15.16
CA LYS A 53 -16.30 3.18 -14.12
C LYS A 53 -16.47 1.76 -13.59
N GLU A 54 -17.69 1.34 -13.28
CA GLU A 54 -17.99 -0.02 -12.80
C GLU A 54 -17.64 -1.09 -13.85
N ALA A 55 -17.95 -0.85 -15.12
CA ALA A 55 -17.56 -1.71 -16.23
C ALA A 55 -16.04 -1.79 -16.40
N THR A 56 -15.34 -0.66 -16.31
CA THR A 56 -13.86 -0.62 -16.39
C THR A 56 -13.22 -1.33 -15.19
N ASP A 57 -13.77 -1.17 -13.99
CA ASP A 57 -13.33 -1.86 -12.78
C ASP A 57 -13.55 -3.38 -12.89
N PHE A 58 -14.65 -3.81 -13.50
CA PHE A 58 -14.89 -5.22 -13.79
C PHE A 58 -13.86 -5.76 -14.79
N ILE A 59 -13.68 -5.08 -15.93
CA ILE A 59 -12.69 -5.43 -16.96
C ILE A 59 -11.29 -5.55 -16.33
N ALA A 60 -10.91 -4.61 -15.46
CA ALA A 60 -9.63 -4.61 -14.79
C ALA A 60 -9.40 -5.89 -13.94
N LYS A 61 -10.44 -6.40 -13.27
CA LYS A 61 -10.38 -7.64 -12.47
C LYS A 61 -10.21 -8.90 -13.33
N ILE A 62 -10.91 -8.97 -14.46
CA ILE A 62 -10.90 -10.11 -15.39
C ILE A 62 -9.89 -9.97 -16.53
N PHE A 63 -8.98 -8.99 -16.45
CA PHE A 63 -8.10 -8.63 -17.56
C PHE A 63 -7.26 -9.81 -18.08
N GLN A 64 -6.71 -10.65 -17.19
CA GLN A 64 -5.98 -11.85 -17.60
C GLN A 64 -6.84 -12.85 -18.38
N ASP A 65 -8.08 -13.06 -17.94
CA ASP A 65 -9.03 -13.92 -18.65
C ASP A 65 -9.36 -13.36 -20.03
N LEU A 66 -9.51 -12.04 -20.15
CA LEU A 66 -9.76 -11.38 -21.43
C LEU A 66 -8.56 -11.53 -22.39
N VAL A 67 -7.34 -11.31 -21.92
CA VAL A 67 -6.13 -11.49 -22.73
C VAL A 67 -5.97 -12.94 -23.20
N GLN A 68 -6.30 -13.92 -22.35
CA GLN A 68 -6.16 -15.35 -22.69
C GLN A 68 -7.28 -15.88 -23.60
N LYS A 69 -8.54 -15.52 -23.33
CA LYS A 69 -9.72 -16.12 -23.99
C LYS A 69 -10.24 -15.30 -25.17
N LYS A 70 -9.97 -13.98 -25.19
CA LYS A 70 -10.54 -13.02 -26.14
C LYS A 70 -9.52 -11.97 -26.57
N SER A 71 -8.30 -12.40 -26.91
CA SER A 71 -7.24 -11.51 -27.39
C SER A 71 -7.71 -10.64 -28.55
N ASP A 72 -8.47 -11.21 -29.50
CA ASP A 72 -8.90 -10.51 -30.72
C ASP A 72 -9.76 -9.27 -30.41
N GLN A 73 -10.67 -9.37 -29.43
CA GLN A 73 -11.52 -8.22 -29.05
C GLN A 73 -10.74 -7.08 -28.40
N ILE A 74 -9.66 -7.39 -27.68
CA ILE A 74 -8.75 -6.36 -27.13
C ILE A 74 -7.96 -5.72 -28.26
N LEU A 75 -7.49 -6.52 -29.21
CA LEU A 75 -6.72 -6.04 -30.35
C LEU A 75 -7.55 -5.12 -31.25
N ASP A 76 -8.88 -5.25 -31.29
CA ASP A 76 -9.76 -4.38 -32.07
C ASP A 76 -10.04 -3.01 -31.41
N LEU A 77 -9.69 -2.82 -30.14
CA LEU A 77 -9.93 -1.55 -29.42
C LEU A 77 -9.10 -0.40 -30.00
N THR A 78 -9.66 0.81 -29.94
CA THR A 78 -8.89 2.04 -30.16
C THR A 78 -8.04 2.37 -28.93
N TRP A 79 -7.01 3.21 -29.09
CA TRP A 79 -6.19 3.61 -27.94
C TRP A 79 -6.99 4.41 -26.89
N GLU A 80 -8.04 5.15 -27.31
CA GLU A 80 -8.91 5.93 -26.41
C GLU A 80 -9.78 5.03 -25.53
N GLU A 81 -10.23 3.90 -26.06
CA GLU A 81 -10.98 2.88 -25.30
C GLU A 81 -10.07 2.03 -24.43
N PHE A 82 -8.84 1.77 -24.90
CA PHE A 82 -7.90 0.90 -24.20
C PHE A 82 -7.21 1.60 -23.02
N LEU A 83 -6.89 2.89 -23.16
CA LEU A 83 -6.17 3.66 -22.15
C LEU A 83 -6.84 3.65 -20.76
N PRO A 84 -8.16 3.89 -20.60
CA PRO A 84 -8.83 3.84 -19.30
C PRO A 84 -8.72 2.48 -18.61
N ILE A 85 -8.74 1.38 -19.38
CA ILE A 85 -8.56 0.03 -18.85
C ILE A 85 -7.16 -0.11 -18.25
N LEU A 86 -6.13 0.31 -19.00
CA LEU A 86 -4.74 0.20 -18.59
C LEU A 86 -4.36 1.16 -17.45
N GLN A 87 -5.04 2.29 -17.32
CA GLN A 87 -4.82 3.24 -16.21
C GLN A 87 -5.48 2.79 -14.90
N ASN A 88 -6.36 1.79 -14.93
CA ASN A 88 -7.07 1.34 -13.74
C ASN A 88 -6.11 0.72 -12.70
N ASN A 89 -6.27 1.13 -11.44
CA ASN A 89 -5.50 0.61 -10.30
C ASN A 89 -5.99 -0.76 -9.80
N LYS A 90 -7.16 -1.22 -10.24
CA LYS A 90 -7.69 -2.57 -9.94
C LYS A 90 -7.27 -3.62 -10.97
N LEU A 91 -6.39 -3.25 -11.89
CA LEU A 91 -5.94 -4.10 -12.99
C LEU A 91 -5.17 -5.30 -12.45
N ASN A 92 -5.70 -6.50 -12.70
CA ASN A 92 -5.12 -7.75 -12.28
C ASN A 92 -4.05 -8.22 -13.28
N ALA A 93 -2.95 -7.49 -13.46
CA ALA A 93 -1.87 -7.87 -14.37
C ALA A 93 -0.52 -7.31 -13.90
N SER A 94 0.57 -8.00 -14.23
CA SER A 94 1.91 -7.42 -14.04
C SER A 94 2.17 -6.32 -15.07
N GLU A 95 3.03 -5.35 -14.74
CA GLU A 95 3.39 -4.30 -15.71
C GLU A 95 4.00 -4.88 -16.99
N LEU A 96 4.75 -5.99 -16.89
CA LEU A 96 5.26 -6.70 -18.05
C LEU A 96 4.12 -7.20 -18.95
N GLN A 97 3.09 -7.82 -18.38
CA GLN A 97 1.94 -8.32 -19.15
C GLN A 97 1.20 -7.17 -19.84
N ILE A 98 1.03 -6.04 -19.15
CA ILE A 98 0.44 -4.83 -19.73
C ILE A 98 1.26 -4.36 -20.93
N PHE A 99 2.57 -4.23 -20.76
CA PHE A 99 3.48 -3.84 -21.83
C PHE A 99 3.43 -4.81 -23.02
N GLN A 100 3.49 -6.13 -22.77
CA GLN A 100 3.38 -7.15 -23.82
C GLN A 100 2.05 -7.07 -24.57
N THR A 101 0.94 -6.78 -23.86
CA THR A 101 -0.37 -6.60 -24.48
C THR A 101 -0.38 -5.36 -25.40
N ILE A 102 0.24 -4.25 -24.98
CA ILE A 102 0.40 -3.07 -25.83
C ILE A 102 1.26 -3.41 -27.07
N VAL A 103 2.35 -4.17 -26.90
CA VAL A 103 3.19 -4.59 -28.04
C VAL A 103 2.38 -5.41 -29.04
N GLN A 104 1.56 -6.36 -28.58
CA GLN A 104 0.67 -7.15 -29.44
C GLN A 104 -0.37 -6.27 -30.14
N TRP A 105 -0.96 -5.31 -29.43
CA TRP A 105 -1.89 -4.33 -29.99
C TRP A 105 -1.23 -3.48 -31.07
N VAL A 106 0.01 -3.03 -30.89
CA VAL A 106 0.77 -2.26 -31.89
C VAL A 106 1.12 -3.11 -33.11
N GLU A 107 1.56 -4.36 -32.93
CA GLU A 107 1.93 -5.23 -34.06
C GLU A 107 0.71 -5.70 -34.87
N HIS A 108 -0.50 -5.66 -34.32
CA HIS A 108 -1.74 -5.96 -35.04
C HIS A 108 -2.03 -4.97 -36.19
N ASP A 109 -1.77 -3.67 -35.98
CA ASP A 109 -1.82 -2.65 -37.04
C ASP A 109 -0.65 -1.65 -36.90
N ARG A 110 0.52 -2.12 -37.34
CA ARG A 110 1.79 -1.44 -37.13
C ARG A 110 1.89 -0.07 -37.81
N GLU A 111 1.18 0.15 -38.92
CA GLU A 111 1.34 1.39 -39.69
C GLU A 111 0.75 2.60 -38.96
N VAL A 112 -0.40 2.40 -38.31
CA VAL A 112 -1.12 3.45 -37.57
C VAL A 112 -0.70 3.45 -36.10
N ARG A 113 -0.71 2.28 -35.44
CA ARG A 113 -0.65 2.17 -33.98
C ARG A 113 0.71 2.50 -33.38
N VAL A 114 1.79 2.44 -34.17
CA VAL A 114 3.12 2.86 -33.70
C VAL A 114 3.14 4.31 -33.25
N TYR A 115 2.34 5.20 -33.86
CA TYR A 115 2.27 6.61 -33.49
C TYR A 115 1.37 6.86 -32.25
N GLU A 116 0.44 5.94 -31.98
CA GLU A 116 -0.51 5.99 -30.86
C GLU A 116 0.03 5.28 -29.61
N ALA A 117 0.98 4.35 -29.79
CA ALA A 117 1.60 3.57 -28.74
C ALA A 117 2.10 4.43 -27.57
N LYS A 118 2.61 5.63 -27.85
CA LYS A 118 3.10 6.57 -26.83
C LYS A 118 2.04 6.88 -25.75
N TYR A 119 0.76 6.96 -26.12
CA TYR A 119 -0.33 7.25 -25.18
C TYR A 119 -0.59 6.06 -24.25
N LEU A 120 -0.57 4.83 -24.80
CA LEU A 120 -0.75 3.62 -24.00
C LEU A 120 0.45 3.36 -23.08
N LEU A 121 1.67 3.72 -23.52
CA LEU A 121 2.87 3.60 -22.69
C LEU A 121 2.88 4.55 -21.47
N GLU A 122 2.04 5.59 -21.46
CA GLU A 122 1.83 6.42 -20.26
C GLU A 122 1.12 5.64 -19.15
N ALA A 123 0.34 4.61 -19.49
CA ALA A 123 -0.31 3.76 -18.50
C ALA A 123 0.63 2.72 -17.89
N VAL A 124 1.78 2.45 -18.51
CA VAL A 124 2.77 1.45 -18.05
C VAL A 124 3.70 2.05 -17.00
N ARG A 125 3.81 1.39 -15.86
CA ARG A 125 4.65 1.77 -14.72
C ARG A 125 5.97 1.02 -14.75
N PHE A 126 6.89 1.44 -15.63
CA PHE A 126 8.20 0.81 -15.79
C PHE A 126 8.99 0.61 -14.47
N PRO A 127 8.95 1.53 -13.47
CA PRO A 127 9.60 1.30 -12.18
C PRO A 127 9.07 0.11 -11.36
N LEU A 128 7.95 -0.51 -11.72
CA LEU A 128 7.42 -1.71 -11.06
C LEU A 128 7.77 -3.02 -11.79
N MET A 129 8.41 -2.93 -12.95
CA MET A 129 8.99 -4.11 -13.61
C MET A 129 10.31 -4.48 -12.92
N THR A 130 10.75 -5.72 -13.07
CA THR A 130 12.08 -6.12 -12.64
C THR A 130 13.15 -5.61 -13.61
N TRP A 131 14.40 -5.55 -13.13
CA TRP A 131 15.54 -5.20 -13.97
C TRP A 131 15.65 -6.10 -15.21
N GLU A 132 15.43 -7.41 -15.02
CA GLU A 132 15.52 -8.40 -16.10
C GLU A 132 14.46 -8.12 -17.16
N GLU A 133 13.20 -7.93 -16.77
CA GLU A 133 12.08 -7.61 -17.66
C GLU A 133 12.35 -6.34 -18.48
N LEU A 134 12.85 -5.27 -17.84
CA LEU A 134 13.20 -4.04 -18.55
C LEU A 134 14.32 -4.26 -19.58
N HIS A 135 15.32 -5.07 -19.24
CA HIS A 135 16.48 -5.28 -20.08
C HIS A 135 16.22 -6.25 -21.24
N SER A 136 15.58 -7.39 -20.98
CA SER A 136 15.40 -8.47 -21.95
C SER A 136 14.17 -8.29 -22.84
N GLU A 137 13.07 -7.75 -22.30
CA GLU A 137 11.78 -7.66 -23.01
C GLU A 137 11.52 -6.23 -23.53
N VAL A 138 11.68 -5.22 -22.66
CA VAL A 138 11.28 -3.85 -23.01
C VAL A 138 12.29 -3.19 -23.95
N LEU A 139 13.59 -3.21 -23.63
CA LEU A 139 14.62 -2.57 -24.45
C LEU A 139 14.85 -3.26 -25.80
N THR A 140 14.47 -4.53 -25.95
CA THR A 140 14.63 -5.27 -27.21
C THR A 140 13.53 -4.91 -28.22
N THR A 141 12.47 -4.24 -27.77
CA THR A 141 11.32 -3.87 -28.59
C THR A 141 11.65 -2.71 -29.53
N LYS A 142 11.50 -2.93 -30.85
CA LYS A 142 11.98 -2.02 -31.91
C LYS A 142 11.37 -0.61 -31.87
N PHE A 143 10.10 -0.46 -31.53
CA PHE A 143 9.46 0.87 -31.52
C PHE A 143 9.86 1.68 -30.27
N VAL A 144 10.04 1.02 -29.12
CA VAL A 144 10.53 1.63 -27.88
C VAL A 144 11.93 2.23 -28.09
N LEU A 145 12.80 1.56 -28.85
CA LEU A 145 14.14 2.07 -29.18
C LEU A 145 14.13 3.30 -30.10
N ARG A 146 13.06 3.52 -30.87
CA ARG A 146 12.96 4.62 -31.84
C ARG A 146 12.29 5.86 -31.23
N ASP A 147 11.36 5.64 -30.31
CA ASP A 147 10.63 6.72 -29.65
C ASP A 147 11.41 7.26 -28.44
N LYS A 148 11.78 8.55 -28.50
CA LYS A 148 12.50 9.23 -27.42
C LYS A 148 11.70 9.28 -26.11
N THR A 149 10.37 9.41 -26.19
CA THR A 149 9.50 9.52 -25.02
C THR A 149 9.39 8.17 -24.30
N ALA A 150 9.16 7.11 -25.06
CA ALA A 150 9.17 5.74 -24.54
C ALA A 150 10.53 5.40 -23.91
N HIS A 151 11.63 5.71 -24.62
CA HIS A 151 12.98 5.47 -24.11
C HIS A 151 13.27 6.23 -22.82
N ALA A 152 12.80 7.47 -22.67
CA ALA A 152 12.94 8.25 -21.45
C ALA A 152 12.20 7.61 -20.26
N ARG A 153 10.97 7.12 -20.47
CA ARG A 153 10.19 6.40 -19.43
C ARG A 153 10.88 5.11 -18.99
N VAL A 154 11.39 4.32 -19.94
CA VAL A 154 12.15 3.10 -19.65
C VAL A 154 13.45 3.42 -18.90
N SER A 155 14.15 4.49 -19.31
CA SER A 155 15.36 4.96 -18.62
C SER A 155 15.09 5.42 -17.19
N ALA A 156 13.92 6.01 -16.92
CA ALA A 156 13.48 6.33 -15.56
C ALA A 156 13.30 5.07 -14.73
N GLY A 157 12.74 3.99 -15.31
CA GLY A 157 12.68 2.67 -14.68
C GLY A 157 14.07 2.12 -14.30
N PHE A 158 15.04 2.15 -15.22
CA PHE A 158 16.42 1.73 -14.90
C PHE A 158 17.09 2.59 -13.83
N SER A 159 16.89 3.91 -13.90
CA SER A 159 17.41 4.86 -12.91
C SER A 159 16.85 4.53 -11.53
N TYR A 160 15.56 4.20 -11.47
CA TYR A 160 14.88 3.76 -10.26
C TYR A 160 15.58 2.55 -9.64
N HIS A 161 15.84 1.47 -10.40
CA HIS A 161 16.54 0.29 -9.88
C HIS A 161 18.00 0.55 -9.46
N SER A 162 18.64 1.56 -10.06
CA SER A 162 20.05 1.87 -9.79
C SER A 162 20.26 2.55 -8.44
N THR A 163 19.21 3.09 -7.80
CA THR A 163 19.32 3.84 -6.54
C THR A 163 18.32 3.38 -5.46
N PRO A 164 18.42 2.14 -4.91
CA PRO A 164 17.48 1.60 -3.94
C PRO A 164 17.26 2.45 -2.68
N LEU A 165 18.30 3.10 -2.19
CA LEU A 165 18.24 3.94 -0.98
C LEU A 165 17.52 5.29 -1.23
N MET A 166 17.59 5.80 -2.46
CA MET A 166 16.94 7.07 -2.85
C MET A 166 15.48 6.89 -3.26
N HIS A 167 14.98 5.65 -3.32
CA HIS A 167 13.61 5.32 -3.69
C HIS A 167 12.52 6.12 -2.95
N HIS A 168 12.77 6.47 -1.69
CA HIS A 168 11.85 7.27 -0.89
C HIS A 168 11.68 8.71 -1.42
N LEU A 169 12.70 9.26 -2.09
CA LEU A 169 12.65 10.58 -2.74
C LEU A 169 12.08 10.52 -4.16
N CYS A 170 12.10 9.33 -4.78
CA CYS A 170 11.68 9.13 -6.17
C CYS A 170 10.22 8.68 -6.30
N GLN A 171 9.35 9.07 -5.36
CA GLN A 171 7.93 8.71 -5.40
C GLN A 171 7.22 9.49 -6.50
N SER A 172 6.57 8.76 -7.41
CA SER A 172 5.77 9.29 -8.51
C SER A 172 4.59 8.36 -8.79
N PRO A 173 3.57 8.79 -9.56
CA PRO A 173 2.50 7.89 -9.98
C PRO A 173 3.01 6.61 -10.68
N ASP A 174 4.13 6.72 -11.41
CA ASP A 174 4.79 5.59 -12.09
C ASP A 174 5.50 4.62 -11.12
N SER A 175 5.76 5.02 -9.86
CA SER A 175 6.42 4.18 -8.86
C SER A 175 5.47 3.65 -7.78
N GLN A 176 4.18 3.94 -7.87
CA GLN A 176 3.16 3.49 -6.93
C GLN A 176 2.57 2.15 -7.36
N VAL A 177 2.37 1.23 -6.41
CA VAL A 177 1.63 -0.02 -6.66
C VAL A 177 0.22 0.31 -7.15
N ARG A 178 -0.32 -0.51 -8.07
CA ARG A 178 -1.72 -0.42 -8.50
C ARG A 178 -2.64 -0.80 -7.34
N ALA A 179 -3.10 0.21 -6.60
CA ALA A 179 -4.07 0.07 -5.52
C ALA A 179 -4.74 1.43 -5.26
N ASP A 180 -6.06 1.41 -5.02
CA ASP A 180 -6.83 2.61 -4.63
C ASP A 180 -7.14 2.65 -3.13
N THR A 181 -6.87 1.55 -2.43
CA THR A 181 -7.27 1.34 -1.04
C THR A 181 -6.07 1.12 -0.15
N GLU A 182 -6.13 1.71 1.04
CA GLU A 182 -5.21 1.38 2.13
C GLU A 182 -5.51 -0.04 2.62
N SER A 183 -4.46 -0.79 2.96
CA SER A 183 -4.60 -2.13 3.51
C SER A 183 -3.81 -2.26 4.80
N LEU A 184 -4.37 -2.99 5.75
CA LEU A 184 -3.70 -3.27 7.02
C LEU A 184 -2.64 -4.35 6.80
N VAL A 185 -1.41 -4.12 7.26
CA VAL A 185 -0.31 -5.09 7.19
C VAL A 185 0.19 -5.41 8.60
N ILE A 186 0.31 -6.70 8.90
CA ILE A 186 0.87 -7.23 10.14
C ILE A 186 2.21 -7.87 9.82
N MET A 187 3.23 -7.59 10.63
CA MET A 187 4.59 -8.07 10.41
C MET A 187 5.14 -8.74 11.67
N GLY A 188 5.50 -10.01 11.57
CA GLY A 188 6.18 -10.75 12.63
C GLY A 188 5.40 -10.84 13.93
N GLY A 189 6.13 -10.83 15.04
CA GLY A 189 5.57 -10.89 16.38
C GLY A 189 5.81 -12.22 17.07
N TRP A 190 4.99 -12.50 18.07
CA TRP A 190 5.05 -13.71 18.89
C TRP A 190 3.72 -14.44 18.82
N MET A 191 3.75 -15.69 18.36
CA MET A 191 2.63 -16.63 18.34
C MET A 191 2.81 -17.69 19.44
N ASP A 192 1.83 -18.56 19.64
CA ASP A 192 1.92 -19.65 20.63
C ASP A 192 3.13 -20.56 20.40
N GLU A 193 3.51 -20.77 19.14
CA GLU A 193 4.66 -21.56 18.71
C GLU A 193 6.00 -20.78 18.79
N GLY A 194 5.96 -19.51 19.16
CA GLY A 194 7.11 -18.62 19.28
C GLY A 194 7.13 -17.49 18.26
N ARG A 195 8.32 -16.94 18.00
CA ARG A 195 8.48 -15.79 17.09
C ARG A 195 8.13 -16.17 15.66
N THR A 196 7.42 -15.29 14.97
CA THR A 196 7.08 -15.45 13.56
C THR A 196 7.82 -14.45 12.67
N ALA A 197 8.07 -14.88 11.44
CA ALA A 197 8.56 -14.04 10.35
C ALA A 197 7.44 -13.68 9.36
N GLU A 198 6.22 -14.13 9.62
CA GLU A 198 5.10 -13.98 8.70
C GLU A 198 4.70 -12.53 8.53
N VAL A 199 4.33 -12.20 7.31
CA VAL A 199 3.84 -10.89 6.92
C VAL A 199 2.50 -11.11 6.25
N LEU A 200 1.46 -10.53 6.84
CA LEU A 200 0.08 -10.71 6.40
C LEU A 200 -0.50 -9.35 6.05
N PHE A 201 -1.27 -9.27 4.97
CA PHE A 201 -2.09 -8.09 4.69
C PHE A 201 -3.57 -8.46 4.62
N LEU A 202 -4.41 -7.50 5.00
CA LEU A 202 -5.85 -7.63 4.88
C LEU A 202 -6.24 -7.38 3.41
N ASN A 203 -6.73 -8.42 2.76
CA ASN A 203 -7.22 -8.34 1.39
C ASN A 203 -8.73 -8.06 1.40
N ASP A 204 -9.08 -6.80 1.18
CA ASP A 204 -10.47 -6.31 1.09
C ASP A 204 -11.05 -6.45 -0.33
N SER A 205 -10.28 -6.98 -1.29
CA SER A 205 -10.76 -7.16 -2.68
C SER A 205 -11.65 -8.38 -2.88
N LEU A 206 -11.73 -9.25 -1.88
CA LEU A 206 -12.56 -10.46 -1.87
C LEU A 206 -13.98 -10.14 -1.38
N GLU A 207 -14.97 -10.96 -1.75
CA GLU A 207 -16.34 -10.85 -1.22
C GLU A 207 -16.37 -10.93 0.32
N VAL A 208 -15.44 -11.72 0.88
CA VAL A 208 -15.20 -11.81 2.31
C VAL A 208 -13.75 -11.39 2.57
N PRO A 209 -13.50 -10.29 3.30
CA PRO A 209 -12.16 -9.85 3.65
C PRO A 209 -11.36 -10.97 4.32
N GLY A 210 -10.12 -11.16 3.88
CA GLY A 210 -9.28 -12.26 4.33
C GLY A 210 -7.82 -11.89 4.44
N TRP A 211 -7.07 -12.62 5.28
CA TRP A 211 -5.63 -12.45 5.39
C TRP A 211 -4.92 -13.13 4.23
N ALA A 212 -4.09 -12.38 3.53
CA ALA A 212 -3.22 -12.89 2.49
C ALA A 212 -1.75 -12.69 2.88
N ARG A 213 -0.87 -13.57 2.36
CA ARG A 213 0.55 -13.60 2.71
C ARG A 213 1.38 -12.73 1.77
N LEU A 214 2.30 -11.96 2.35
CA LEU A 214 3.41 -11.31 1.66
C LEU A 214 4.71 -12.08 1.90
N ALA A 215 5.82 -11.59 1.35
CA ALA A 215 7.13 -12.15 1.60
C ALA A 215 7.46 -12.05 3.10
N ASN A 216 7.79 -13.19 3.68
CA ASN A 216 8.20 -13.27 5.07
C ASN A 216 9.45 -12.42 5.32
N MET A 217 9.55 -11.87 6.53
CA MET A 217 10.79 -11.25 6.98
C MET A 217 11.95 -12.26 6.90
N PRO A 218 13.17 -11.83 6.58
CA PRO A 218 14.33 -12.72 6.55
C PRO A 218 14.60 -13.45 7.89
N VAL A 219 14.17 -12.86 9.01
CA VAL A 219 14.35 -13.42 10.35
C VAL A 219 13.11 -13.16 11.21
N ALA A 220 12.60 -14.21 11.85
CA ALA A 220 11.51 -14.11 12.83
C ALA A 220 11.89 -13.24 14.04
N ARG A 221 11.02 -12.30 14.40
CA ARG A 221 11.33 -11.23 15.36
C ARG A 221 10.07 -10.79 16.12
N ALA A 222 10.21 -10.54 17.42
CA ALA A 222 9.16 -9.97 18.27
C ALA A 222 9.62 -8.67 18.96
N TRP A 223 8.66 -7.91 19.50
CA TRP A 223 8.87 -6.62 20.19
C TRP A 223 9.64 -5.57 19.39
N HIS A 224 9.59 -5.71 18.06
CA HIS A 224 10.19 -4.78 17.13
C HIS A 224 9.25 -3.62 16.86
N THR A 225 9.80 -2.57 16.29
CA THR A 225 9.08 -1.37 15.93
C THR A 225 8.85 -1.36 14.44
N VAL A 226 7.63 -1.04 14.02
CA VAL A 226 7.26 -0.90 12.61
C VAL A 226 7.01 0.58 12.34
N VAL A 227 7.62 1.12 11.28
CA VAL A 227 7.44 2.51 10.85
C VAL A 227 7.17 2.55 9.35
N MET A 228 6.13 3.30 8.95
CA MET A 228 5.85 3.59 7.55
C MET A 228 6.48 4.92 7.14
N MET A 229 7.20 4.94 6.02
CA MET A 229 7.70 6.19 5.43
C MET A 229 7.81 6.05 3.91
N ASP A 230 7.23 7.00 3.19
CA ASP A 230 7.30 7.11 1.72
C ASP A 230 6.97 5.79 0.99
N ASN A 231 5.89 5.12 1.41
CA ASN A 231 5.41 3.82 0.88
C ASN A 231 6.34 2.61 1.14
N PHE A 232 7.32 2.75 2.02
CA PHE A 232 8.12 1.64 2.55
C PHE A 232 7.74 1.34 3.99
N VAL A 233 7.90 0.07 4.37
CA VAL A 233 7.76 -0.35 5.77
C VAL A 233 9.15 -0.63 6.34
N TYR A 234 9.42 -0.12 7.53
CA TYR A 234 10.68 -0.33 8.23
C TYR A 234 10.43 -1.11 9.51
N VAL A 235 11.17 -2.20 9.70
CA VAL A 235 11.13 -3.05 10.89
C VAL A 235 12.44 -2.89 11.64
N LEU A 236 12.39 -2.37 12.86
CA LEU A 236 13.54 -1.90 13.61
C LEU A 236 13.66 -2.59 14.97
N GLY A 237 14.90 -2.93 15.37
CA GLY A 237 15.21 -3.42 16.71
C GLY A 237 14.49 -4.72 17.08
N GLY A 238 14.07 -4.88 18.32
CA GLY A 238 13.36 -6.08 18.77
C GLY A 238 14.27 -7.28 19.04
N PHE A 239 13.67 -8.46 19.17
CA PHE A 239 14.35 -9.67 19.62
C PHE A 239 14.28 -10.78 18.56
N ALA A 240 15.43 -11.16 18.00
CA ALA A 240 15.55 -12.17 16.96
C ALA A 240 16.72 -13.13 17.25
N LYS A 241 16.61 -14.40 16.83
CA LYS A 241 17.65 -15.43 17.04
C LYS A 241 18.18 -15.55 18.48
N GLY A 242 17.33 -15.25 19.47
CA GLY A 242 17.68 -15.34 20.89
C GLY A 242 18.46 -14.14 21.44
N VAL A 243 18.64 -13.08 20.66
CA VAL A 243 19.38 -11.89 21.07
C VAL A 243 18.60 -10.61 20.79
N LEU A 244 18.91 -9.56 21.55
CA LEU A 244 18.44 -8.21 21.29
C LEU A 244 19.14 -7.65 20.05
N CYS A 245 18.39 -6.98 19.18
CA CYS A 245 18.87 -6.51 17.88
C CYS A 245 18.91 -4.99 17.79
N ALA A 246 19.89 -4.48 17.06
CA ALA A 246 19.91 -3.11 16.53
C ALA A 246 19.56 -3.06 15.03
N SER A 247 19.49 -4.24 14.38
CA SER A 247 19.25 -4.37 12.95
C SER A 247 17.93 -3.78 12.51
N GLY A 248 17.94 -3.12 11.34
CA GLY A 248 16.75 -2.70 10.63
C GLY A 248 16.53 -3.49 9.34
N LEU A 249 15.27 -3.61 8.94
CA LEU A 249 14.85 -4.13 7.65
C LEU A 249 13.92 -3.13 6.99
N ARG A 250 14.03 -2.96 5.67
CA ARG A 250 13.08 -2.22 4.86
C ARG A 250 12.35 -3.18 3.93
N TYR A 251 11.03 -3.11 3.92
CA TYR A 251 10.16 -3.84 3.01
C TYR A 251 9.71 -2.92 1.88
N ASP A 252 9.80 -3.45 0.67
CA ASP A 252 9.31 -2.83 -0.54
C ASP A 252 8.06 -3.59 -1.03
N PRO A 253 6.86 -2.99 -0.93
CA PRO A 253 5.62 -3.65 -1.33
C PRO A 253 5.50 -3.87 -2.84
N ARG A 254 6.30 -3.16 -3.67
CA ARG A 254 6.19 -3.25 -5.13
C ARG A 254 6.78 -4.55 -5.67
N PHE A 255 7.92 -4.93 -5.10
CA PHE A 255 8.61 -6.15 -5.47
C PHE A 255 8.36 -7.28 -4.47
N ASN A 256 7.61 -7.00 -3.40
CA ASN A 256 7.40 -7.94 -2.30
C ASN A 256 8.74 -8.46 -1.76
N THR A 257 9.70 -7.55 -1.51
CA THR A 257 11.07 -7.89 -1.12
C THR A 257 11.53 -7.13 0.11
N TRP A 258 12.53 -7.71 0.76
CA TRP A 258 13.16 -7.16 1.94
C TRP A 258 14.61 -6.79 1.64
N MET A 259 15.06 -5.70 2.22
CA MET A 259 16.48 -5.37 2.29
C MET A 259 16.89 -5.05 3.72
N SER A 260 18.16 -5.33 4.05
CA SER A 260 18.75 -4.86 5.30
C SER A 260 19.10 -3.38 5.14
N ILE A 261 18.97 -2.64 6.23
CA ILE A 261 19.47 -1.27 6.38
C ILE A 261 20.51 -1.24 7.49
N ALA A 262 21.23 -0.13 7.64
CA ALA A 262 22.19 0.06 8.70
C ALA A 262 21.59 -0.23 10.08
N ASP A 263 22.40 -0.84 10.94
CA ASP A 263 22.07 -1.10 12.33
C ASP A 263 22.01 0.23 13.11
N MET A 264 21.05 0.34 14.03
CA MET A 264 21.05 1.39 15.06
C MET A 264 22.33 1.28 15.90
N TRP A 265 22.71 2.37 16.57
CA TRP A 265 23.81 2.36 17.54
C TRP A 265 23.45 1.53 18.78
N GLU A 266 22.22 1.67 19.28
CA GLU A 266 21.73 0.93 20.43
C GLU A 266 20.86 -0.25 20.02
N LYS A 267 21.11 -1.40 20.64
CA LYS A 267 20.22 -2.55 20.58
C LYS A 267 19.02 -2.27 21.49
N ARG A 268 17.81 -2.29 20.94
CA ARG A 268 16.60 -1.88 21.66
C ARG A 268 15.34 -2.62 21.19
N TYR A 269 14.38 -2.78 22.09
CA TYR A 269 13.02 -3.29 21.82
C TYR A 269 11.99 -2.44 22.59
N GLU A 270 10.70 -2.59 22.27
CA GLU A 270 9.61 -1.84 22.94
C GLU A 270 9.81 -0.31 22.94
N PHE A 271 10.26 0.23 21.81
CA PHE A 271 10.38 1.67 21.58
C PHE A 271 9.43 2.14 20.48
N PRO A 272 8.85 3.33 20.55
CA PRO A 272 8.15 3.89 19.41
C PRO A 272 9.14 4.40 18.37
N GLY A 273 8.74 4.24 17.11
CA GLY A 273 9.43 4.81 15.96
C GLY A 273 8.47 5.72 15.20
N VAL A 274 8.96 6.84 14.68
CA VAL A 274 8.14 7.81 13.94
C VAL A 274 8.86 8.28 12.69
N ALA A 275 8.12 8.44 11.60
CA ALA A 275 8.60 9.09 10.38
C ALA A 275 8.35 10.59 10.48
N TRP A 276 9.40 11.40 10.30
CA TRP A 276 9.30 12.86 10.33
C TRP A 276 10.43 13.47 9.49
N ASP A 277 10.07 14.41 8.61
CA ASP A 277 11.01 15.18 7.77
C ASP A 277 11.98 14.27 6.96
N GLY A 278 11.43 13.23 6.32
CA GLY A 278 12.21 12.27 5.52
C GLY A 278 13.13 11.35 6.33
N LYS A 279 13.01 11.35 7.66
CA LYS A 279 13.81 10.52 8.57
C LYS A 279 12.93 9.65 9.45
N ILE A 280 13.51 8.56 9.94
CA ILE A 280 12.86 7.70 10.94
C ILE A 280 13.55 7.90 12.27
N LEU A 281 12.80 8.30 13.29
CA LEU A 281 13.32 8.43 14.65
C LEU A 281 12.98 7.20 15.48
N ALA A 282 13.96 6.69 16.23
CA ALA A 282 13.81 5.68 17.27
C ALA A 282 13.96 6.36 18.64
N LEU A 283 12.92 6.26 19.48
CA LEU A 283 12.80 7.06 20.71
C LEU A 283 12.84 6.16 21.94
N GLY A 284 13.94 6.19 22.71
CA GLY A 284 14.06 5.39 23.93
C GLY A 284 13.97 3.87 23.67
N GLY A 285 13.39 3.13 24.62
CA GLY A 285 13.22 1.68 24.56
C GLY A 285 13.89 0.93 25.71
N SER A 286 13.82 -0.39 25.63
CA SER A 286 14.55 -1.28 26.54
C SER A 286 15.79 -1.85 25.85
N GLY A 287 16.96 -1.62 26.45
CA GLY A 287 18.25 -2.12 26.00
C GLY A 287 18.71 -3.39 26.74
N LEU A 288 20.00 -3.68 26.69
CA LEU A 288 20.59 -4.80 27.45
C LEU A 288 20.67 -4.44 28.95
N GLY A 289 19.63 -4.83 29.69
CA GLY A 289 19.58 -4.76 31.16
C GLY A 289 19.12 -3.42 31.75
N LYS A 290 18.83 -2.41 30.92
CA LYS A 290 18.24 -1.13 31.35
C LYS A 290 17.49 -0.45 30.21
N ASP A 291 16.56 0.42 30.59
CA ASP A 291 15.90 1.36 29.67
C ASP A 291 16.90 2.38 29.13
N THR A 292 16.65 2.85 27.90
CA THR A 292 17.42 3.92 27.26
C THR A 292 16.59 5.17 27.06
N ALA A 293 17.24 6.34 27.18
CA ALA A 293 16.69 7.63 26.81
C ALA A 293 17.17 8.07 25.42
N GLU A 294 18.08 7.31 24.80
CA GLU A 294 18.74 7.71 23.57
C GLU A 294 17.74 7.82 22.42
N VAL A 295 17.87 8.90 21.66
CA VAL A 295 17.12 9.14 20.43
C VAL A 295 18.07 8.96 19.26
N GLU A 296 17.66 8.15 18.29
CA GLU A 296 18.42 7.96 17.05
C GLU A 296 17.55 8.32 15.84
N SER A 297 18.16 8.82 14.78
CA SER A 297 17.49 9.19 13.53
C SER A 297 18.17 8.53 12.34
N TYR A 298 17.39 7.80 11.55
CA TYR A 298 17.81 7.14 10.33
C TYR A 298 17.54 8.04 9.13
N THR A 299 18.56 8.21 8.30
CA THR A 299 18.50 8.96 7.03
C THR A 299 18.61 7.95 5.88
N PRO A 300 17.52 7.65 5.14
CA PRO A 300 17.48 6.51 4.23
C PRO A 300 18.40 6.61 3.01
N ASP A 301 18.59 7.81 2.44
CA ASP A 301 19.49 8.05 1.31
C ASP A 301 20.96 7.84 1.67
N GLU A 302 21.31 8.02 2.95
CA GLU A 302 22.66 7.79 3.46
C GLU A 302 22.85 6.38 4.06
N ASP A 303 21.77 5.61 4.22
CA ASP A 303 21.74 4.36 4.99
C ASP A 303 22.49 4.48 6.33
N ARG A 304 22.11 5.48 7.13
CA ARG A 304 22.87 5.85 8.33
C ARG A 304 22.00 6.33 9.49
N TRP A 305 22.37 5.90 10.69
CA TRP A 305 21.82 6.38 11.95
C TRP A 305 22.68 7.48 12.56
N ASN A 306 22.04 8.53 13.05
CA ASN A 306 22.66 9.63 13.79
C ASN A 306 22.00 9.76 15.17
N THR A 307 22.82 10.01 16.19
CA THR A 307 22.35 10.29 17.55
C THR A 307 21.70 11.67 17.65
N GLY A 308 20.57 11.77 18.34
CA GLY A 308 19.87 13.00 18.64
C GLY A 308 19.98 13.39 20.12
N THR A 309 19.25 14.44 20.50
CA THR A 309 19.07 14.83 21.90
C THR A 309 18.28 13.75 22.65
N PRO A 310 18.82 13.19 23.75
CA PRO A 310 18.12 12.18 24.53
C PRO A 310 16.80 12.67 25.12
N LEU A 311 15.89 11.73 25.38
CA LEU A 311 14.68 11.96 26.17
C LEU A 311 15.06 12.41 27.59
N PRO A 312 14.17 13.12 28.32
CA PRO A 312 14.48 13.62 29.65
C PRO A 312 14.65 12.48 30.66
N ARG A 313 14.13 11.29 30.32
CA ARG A 313 14.17 10.08 31.11
C ARG A 313 14.21 8.87 30.18
N ALA A 314 14.88 7.81 30.61
CA ALA A 314 14.82 6.51 29.95
C ALA A 314 13.43 5.88 30.14
N THR A 315 12.83 5.42 29.04
CA THR A 315 11.46 4.88 29.00
C THR A 315 11.35 3.76 27.98
N HIS A 316 10.48 2.78 28.20
CA HIS A 316 10.11 1.73 27.26
C HIS A 316 8.58 1.53 27.28
N GLY A 317 8.02 0.77 26.33
CA GLY A 317 6.60 0.42 26.31
C GLY A 317 5.65 1.60 26.13
N HIS A 318 6.12 2.69 25.52
CA HIS A 318 5.36 3.91 25.31
C HIS A 318 5.03 4.13 23.82
N ALA A 319 4.05 4.98 23.54
CA ALA A 319 3.64 5.36 22.19
C ALA A 319 4.20 6.74 21.81
N ALA A 320 4.39 6.97 20.51
CA ALA A 320 4.67 8.29 19.97
C ALA A 320 3.87 8.54 18.69
N VAL A 321 3.55 9.81 18.42
CA VAL A 321 2.82 10.24 17.22
C VAL A 321 3.34 11.59 16.73
N VAL A 322 3.37 11.78 15.41
CA VAL A 322 3.63 13.08 14.81
C VAL A 322 2.30 13.82 14.63
N PHE A 323 2.20 15.01 15.21
CA PHE A 323 1.02 15.87 15.06
C PHE A 323 1.43 17.34 14.99
N HIS A 324 0.88 18.09 14.03
CA HIS A 324 1.18 19.52 13.83
C HIS A 324 2.68 19.87 13.87
N ASN A 325 3.48 19.08 13.15
CA ASN A 325 4.94 19.23 13.05
C ASN A 325 5.70 19.08 14.39
N LYS A 326 5.13 18.32 15.33
CA LYS A 326 5.76 17.96 16.61
C LYS A 326 5.60 16.48 16.87
N ILE A 327 6.53 15.91 17.62
CA ILE A 327 6.47 14.51 18.05
C ILE A 327 5.92 14.49 19.47
N TYR A 328 4.83 13.78 19.70
CA TYR A 328 4.21 13.59 21.00
C TYR A 328 4.55 12.22 21.54
N ILE A 329 5.04 12.14 22.77
CA ILE A 329 5.40 10.88 23.44
C ILE A 329 4.49 10.68 24.64
N SER A 330 3.87 9.50 24.77
CA SER A 330 3.06 9.14 25.94
C SER A 330 3.97 8.75 27.10
N GLU A 331 3.97 9.51 28.19
CA GLU A 331 4.70 9.13 29.41
C GLU A 331 3.77 8.51 30.47
N PHE A 332 4.14 7.34 31.01
CA PHE A 332 3.51 6.75 32.20
C PHE A 332 4.19 7.28 33.48
N THR A 333 3.58 8.26 34.16
CA THR A 333 4.01 8.68 35.52
C THR A 333 2.82 9.03 36.41
N ALA A 334 2.95 8.80 37.71
CA ALA A 334 1.90 9.01 38.72
C ALA A 334 1.67 10.48 39.13
N ALA A 335 2.38 11.45 38.56
CA ALA A 335 2.26 12.87 38.90
C ALA A 335 2.09 13.73 37.65
N ILE A 336 1.23 14.74 37.71
CA ILE A 336 0.98 15.70 36.62
C ILE A 336 2.02 16.82 36.70
N THR A 337 2.84 17.02 35.66
CA THR A 337 3.65 18.24 35.47
C THR A 337 3.62 18.67 34.01
N LYS A 338 4.03 19.91 33.75
CA LYS A 338 4.01 20.56 32.42
C LYS A 338 4.72 19.72 31.34
N PRO A 339 4.28 19.82 30.07
CA PRO A 339 4.96 19.14 28.95
C PRO A 339 6.39 19.64 28.81
N ASN A 340 7.32 18.71 28.59
CA ASN A 340 8.72 19.01 28.30
C ASN A 340 8.92 19.04 26.78
N VAL A 341 9.54 20.10 26.26
CA VAL A 341 9.89 20.21 24.83
C VAL A 341 11.40 20.02 24.69
N ILE A 342 11.80 19.02 23.92
CA ILE A 342 13.18 18.71 23.56
C ILE A 342 13.38 19.13 22.10
N ARG A 343 14.51 19.79 21.83
CA ARG A 343 14.92 20.11 20.46
C ARG A 343 15.94 19.09 20.00
N THR A 344 15.60 18.35 18.96
CA THR A 344 16.52 17.52 18.17
C THR A 344 16.75 18.22 16.84
N ASN A 345 17.91 18.01 16.18
CA ASN A 345 18.31 18.68 14.94
C ASN A 345 17.15 18.85 13.92
N ASN A 346 16.47 20.00 13.98
CA ASN A 346 15.29 20.46 13.23
C ASN A 346 13.86 20.09 13.73
N CYS A 347 13.65 19.34 14.82
CA CYS A 347 12.31 19.05 15.38
C CYS A 347 12.16 19.34 16.87
N ASP A 348 10.92 19.68 17.26
CA ASP A 348 10.46 19.77 18.65
C ASP A 348 9.77 18.45 19.05
N ILE A 349 10.43 17.65 19.89
CA ILE A 349 9.82 16.50 20.57
C ILE A 349 9.14 17.01 21.85
N THR A 350 7.83 16.85 21.94
CA THR A 350 7.04 17.21 23.11
C THR A 350 6.64 15.96 23.87
N CYS A 351 7.19 15.77 25.07
CA CYS A 351 6.72 14.73 25.97
C CYS A 351 5.43 15.19 26.65
N THR A 352 4.31 14.52 26.34
CA THR A 352 2.99 14.82 26.91
C THR A 352 2.49 13.67 27.77
N ARG A 353 1.98 14.01 28.95
CA ARG A 353 1.40 13.03 29.86
C ARG A 353 -0.05 12.79 29.49
N VAL A 354 -0.40 11.51 29.32
CA VAL A 354 -1.80 11.08 29.20
C VAL A 354 -2.16 10.41 30.53
N PRO A 355 -3.06 10.98 31.36
CA PRO A 355 -3.47 10.36 32.61
C PRO A 355 -4.22 9.04 32.36
N VAL A 356 -4.00 8.05 33.22
CA VAL A 356 -4.66 6.72 33.15
C VAL A 356 -6.07 6.75 33.76
N THR A 357 -6.63 7.92 34.08
CA THR A 357 -7.95 8.01 34.73
C THR A 357 -8.84 9.02 34.01
N GLU A 358 -9.99 8.51 33.56
CA GLU A 358 -11.14 9.19 32.96
C GLU A 358 -10.94 9.73 31.53
N SER A 359 -10.83 8.81 30.57
CA SER A 359 -11.39 9.06 29.24
C SER A 359 -12.90 8.80 29.30
N PRO A 360 -13.78 9.75 28.94
CA PRO A 360 -15.21 9.47 28.79
C PRO A 360 -15.55 8.60 27.57
N PHE A 361 -14.54 8.06 26.87
CA PHE A 361 -14.69 7.31 25.62
C PHE A 361 -14.16 5.87 25.66
N VAL A 362 -13.95 5.29 26.85
CA VAL A 362 -13.57 3.88 26.96
C VAL A 362 -14.70 3.12 27.65
N ASP A 363 -15.53 2.44 26.86
CA ASP A 363 -16.42 1.42 27.41
C ASP A 363 -15.57 0.37 28.13
N SER A 364 -15.89 0.22 29.42
CA SER A 364 -15.29 -0.63 30.45
C SER A 364 -15.10 -2.11 30.08
N ARG A 365 -15.52 -2.56 28.90
CA ARG A 365 -15.36 -3.94 28.40
C ARG A 365 -14.08 -4.17 27.58
N THR A 366 -13.49 -3.12 27.01
CA THR A 366 -12.31 -3.27 26.12
C THR A 366 -11.00 -3.47 26.88
N MET A 367 -10.96 -3.12 28.17
CA MET A 367 -9.75 -3.21 29.00
C MET A 367 -9.57 -4.55 29.73
N GLN A 368 -10.52 -5.48 29.62
CA GLN A 368 -10.40 -6.81 30.25
C GLN A 368 -9.67 -7.86 29.39
N LEU A 369 -9.35 -7.58 28.13
CA LEU A 369 -8.69 -8.56 27.25
C LEU A 369 -7.15 -8.49 27.23
N VAL A 370 -6.53 -7.47 27.82
CA VAL A 370 -5.05 -7.30 27.81
C VAL A 370 -4.39 -7.64 29.16
N THR A 371 -5.17 -7.84 30.22
CA THR A 371 -4.63 -8.27 31.52
C THR A 371 -5.58 -9.23 32.22
N GLN A 372 -5.60 -10.50 31.81
CA GLN A 372 -5.91 -11.59 32.73
C GLN A 372 -5.37 -12.92 32.20
N ARG A 373 -4.19 -13.28 32.71
CA ARG A 373 -3.69 -14.66 32.73
C ARG A 373 -4.07 -15.22 34.09
N GLU A 374 -5.21 -15.88 34.21
CA GLU A 374 -5.46 -16.83 35.30
C GLU A 374 -6.54 -17.86 34.90
N ARG A 375 -6.31 -19.11 35.33
CA ARG A 375 -6.97 -20.36 34.90
C ARG A 375 -8.48 -20.39 35.21
N ALA A 376 -9.32 -20.81 34.26
CA ALA A 376 -10.52 -21.63 34.50
C ALA A 376 -11.13 -22.22 33.20
N THR A 377 -11.58 -23.47 33.28
CA THR A 377 -12.23 -24.33 32.26
C THR A 377 -13.68 -23.91 31.91
N PRO A 378 -14.29 -24.42 30.82
CA PRO A 378 -15.39 -23.75 30.10
C PRO A 378 -16.79 -24.11 30.61
N LYS A 379 -17.74 -23.18 30.44
CA LYS A 379 -19.17 -23.47 30.35
C LYS A 379 -19.88 -22.57 29.32
N ASP A 380 -20.82 -23.23 28.66
CA ASP A 380 -21.70 -22.82 27.55
C ASP A 380 -22.43 -21.48 27.71
N GLY A 381 -22.84 -20.90 26.56
CA GLY A 381 -24.02 -20.03 26.50
C GLY A 381 -23.97 -18.93 25.45
N SER A 382 -24.73 -19.12 24.38
CA SER A 382 -25.00 -18.20 23.26
C SER A 382 -25.38 -16.76 23.63
N SER A 383 -24.91 -15.78 22.85
CA SER A 383 -25.77 -14.75 22.25
C SER A 383 -25.02 -13.88 21.24
N THR A 384 -25.60 -13.79 20.05
CA THR A 384 -25.30 -12.89 18.93
C THR A 384 -25.73 -11.45 19.25
N LEU A 385 -24.91 -10.46 18.87
CA LEU A 385 -25.37 -9.09 18.62
C LEU A 385 -24.46 -8.38 17.60
N GLU A 386 -25.09 -7.96 16.51
CA GLU A 386 -24.53 -7.27 15.36
C GLU A 386 -24.46 -5.74 15.56
N MET A 387 -23.44 -5.13 14.90
CA MET A 387 -23.32 -3.77 14.35
C MET A 387 -23.11 -2.55 15.28
N PRO A 388 -22.56 -1.41 14.78
CA PRO A 388 -22.08 -1.09 13.43
C PRO A 388 -20.63 -0.55 13.33
N ILE A 389 -20.09 -0.62 12.11
CA ILE A 389 -18.85 0.01 11.65
C ILE A 389 -19.09 1.51 11.45
N THR A 390 -18.31 2.38 12.14
CA THR A 390 -18.10 3.77 11.69
C THR A 390 -16.68 4.26 12.04
N GLY A 391 -15.93 4.64 11.00
CA GLY A 391 -15.03 5.80 11.04
C GLY A 391 -13.55 5.60 11.40
N ARG A 392 -12.69 5.75 10.38
CA ARG A 392 -11.30 6.27 10.34
C ARG A 392 -10.56 6.47 11.67
N TRP A 393 -9.45 5.76 11.84
CA TRP A 393 -8.33 6.20 12.69
C TRP A 393 -6.98 5.84 12.06
N ILE A 394 -6.05 6.79 12.19
CA ILE A 394 -4.77 7.00 11.49
C ILE A 394 -3.81 5.82 11.60
#